data_AF-A0A1Q6L8S2-F1
#
_entry.id   AF-A0A1Q6L8S2-F1
#
_cell.length_a   1.000
_cell.length_b   1.000
_cell.length_c   1.000
_cell.angle_alpha   90.00
_cell.angle_beta   90.00
_cell.angle_gamma   90.00
#
_symmetry.space_group_name_H-M   'P 1'
#
loop_
_entity.id
_entity.type
_entity.pdbx_description
1 polymer ?
#
loop_
_entity_poly.entity_id
_entity_poly.type
_entity_poly.pdbx_seq_one_letter_code
_entity_poly.pdbx_strand_id
1 'polypeptide(L)' 'MKREKVLDLNYVSVSIIQRKLRIGYTRATRIIEAMEEKGIISKMQGTKPRKVLISKEYWDMIKDNK' A
#
# COMPACT_ATOMS: atom_id res chain seq x y z
N MET A 1 -4.20 -15.56 12.64
CA MET A 1 -4.06 -14.09 12.56
C MET A 1 -3.37 -13.74 11.24
N LYS A 2 -4.12 -13.57 10.14
CA LYS A 2 -3.59 -13.47 8.76
C LYS A 2 -3.02 -12.06 8.50
N ARG A 3 -1.69 -11.91 8.50
CA ARG A 3 -0.96 -10.67 8.14
C ARG A 3 -0.94 -10.41 6.62
N GLU A 4 -1.90 -10.94 5.89
CA GLU A 4 -1.86 -11.01 4.44
C GLU A 4 -2.94 -10.12 3.83
N LYS A 5 -2.62 -9.52 2.68
CA LYS A 5 -3.55 -8.85 1.76
C LYS A 5 -3.90 -7.38 2.04
N VAL A 6 -2.87 -6.53 2.14
CA VAL A 6 -3.03 -5.14 1.66
C VAL A 6 -2.84 -5.10 0.12
N LEU A 7 -2.10 -6.05 -0.44
CA LEU A 7 -1.72 -6.08 -1.86
C LEU A 7 -2.74 -6.73 -2.81
N ASP A 8 -3.69 -7.53 -2.31
CA ASP A 8 -4.76 -8.10 -3.15
C ASP A 8 -5.81 -7.05 -3.57
N LEU A 9 -5.68 -5.80 -3.10
CA LEU A 9 -6.59 -4.73 -3.46
C LEU A 9 -6.02 -3.99 -4.66
N ASN A 10 -6.80 -3.89 -5.74
CA ASN A 10 -6.49 -3.05 -6.91
C ASN A 10 -6.30 -1.56 -6.55
N TYR A 11 -6.69 -1.17 -5.33
CA TYR A 11 -6.60 0.17 -4.81
C TYR A 11 -6.16 0.18 -3.35
N VAL A 12 -5.45 1.22 -2.94
CA VAL A 12 -5.08 1.47 -1.54
C VAL A 12 -5.52 2.86 -1.11
N SER A 13 -5.86 2.99 0.17
CA SER A 13 -6.17 4.26 0.80
C SER A 13 -5.64 4.29 2.23
N VAL A 14 -5.50 5.49 2.78
CA VAL A 14 -5.08 5.70 4.18
C VAL A 14 -6.00 4.91 5.13
N SER A 15 -7.32 4.96 4.93
CA SER A 15 -8.30 4.25 5.77
C SER A 15 -8.20 2.72 5.66
N ILE A 16 -7.86 2.19 4.49
CA ILE A 16 -7.57 0.74 4.32
C ILE A 16 -6.35 0.36 5.16
N ILE A 17 -5.27 1.14 5.10
CA ILE A 17 -4.05 0.88 5.87
C ILE A 17 -4.31 1.02 7.37
N GLN A 18 -5.07 2.03 7.81
CA GLN A 18 -5.46 2.19 9.22
C GLN A 18 -6.14 0.94 9.75
N ARG A 19 -7.13 0.39 9.03
CA ARG A 19 -7.87 -0.81 9.47
C ARG A 19 -7.04 -2.08 9.41
N LYS A 20 -6.27 -2.27 8.33
CA LYS A 20 -5.46 -3.48 8.12
C LYS A 20 -4.30 -3.58 9.11
N LEU A 21 -3.65 -2.46 9.41
CA LEU A 21 -2.48 -2.42 10.29
C LEU A 21 -2.81 -1.97 11.71
N ARG A 22 -4.06 -1.54 11.97
CA ARG A 22 -4.52 -1.01 13.27
C ARG A 22 -3.65 0.16 13.75
N ILE A 23 -3.43 1.13 12.88
CA ILE A 23 -2.60 2.31 13.14
C ILE A 23 -3.38 3.62 12.96
N GLY A 24 -2.91 4.68 13.61
CA GLY A 24 -3.45 6.03 13.47
C GLY A 24 -3.17 6.65 12.10
N TYR A 25 -3.91 7.73 11.78
CA TYR A 25 -3.89 8.43 10.50
C TYR A 25 -2.47 8.82 10.06
N THR A 26 -1.70 9.49 10.92
CA THR A 26 -0.34 9.97 10.61
C THR A 26 0.64 8.86 10.23
N ARG A 27 0.51 7.67 10.83
CA ARG A 27 1.36 6.53 10.43
C ARG A 27 0.90 5.96 9.09
N ALA A 28 -0.41 5.89 8.86
CA ALA A 28 -0.95 5.39 7.61
C ALA A 28 -0.61 6.32 6.42
N THR A 29 -0.63 7.64 6.60
CA THR A 29 -0.22 8.59 5.54
C THR A 29 1.24 8.42 5.15
N ARG A 30 2.15 8.32 6.13
CA ARG A 30 3.58 8.08 5.88
C ARG A 30 3.85 6.78 5.12
N ILE A 31 3.07 5.74 5.41
CA ILE A 31 3.17 4.47 4.67
C ILE A 31 2.71 4.66 3.22
N ILE A 32 1.61 5.38 2.99
CA ILE A 32 1.13 5.68 1.63
C ILE A 32 2.17 6.50 0.85
N GLU A 33 2.76 7.52 1.46
CA GLU A 33 3.81 8.35 0.85
C GLU A 33 5.03 7.49 0.49
N ALA A 34 5.52 6.66 1.42
CA ALA A 34 6.64 5.76 1.16
C ALA A 34 6.32 4.71 0.08
N MET A 35 5.06 4.27 -0.04
CA MET A 35 4.63 3.39 -1.13
C MET A 35 4.60 4.13 -2.47
N GLU A 36 4.18 5.39 -2.49
CA GLU A 36 4.19 6.23 -3.70
C GLU A 36 5.61 6.52 -4.17
N GLU A 37 6.51 6.91 -3.26
CA GLU A 37 7.93 7.18 -3.55
C GLU A 37 8.65 5.95 -4.13
N LYS A 38 8.30 4.77 -3.64
CA LYS A 38 8.85 3.50 -4.15
C LYS A 38 8.20 3.01 -5.44
N GLY A 39 7.25 3.75 -6.00
CA GLY A 39 6.51 3.36 -7.21
C GLY A 39 5.58 2.15 -7.02
N ILE A 40 5.26 1.78 -5.77
CA ILE A 40 4.38 0.66 -5.42
C ILE A 40 2.92 1.02 -5.74
N ILE A 41 2.57 2.29 -5.60
CA ILE A 41 1.22 2.82 -5.83
C ILE A 41 1.26 4.04 -6.74
N SER A 42 0.16 4.31 -7.42
CA SER A 42 0.01 5.49 -8.25
C SER A 42 -0.02 6.77 -7.42
N LYS A 43 0.39 7.87 -8.06
CA LYS A 43 0.15 9.21 -7.53
C LYS A 43 -1.33 9.45 -7.26
N MET A 44 -1.61 10.31 -6.30
CA MET A 44 -2.98 10.78 -6.08
C MET A 44 -3.43 11.61 -7.28
N GLN A 45 -4.54 11.22 -7.91
CA GLN A 45 -5.14 11.98 -9.02
C GLN A 45 -6.56 12.37 -8.66
N GLY A 46 -6.70 13.54 -8.03
CA GLY A 46 -7.99 14.08 -7.61
C GLY A 46 -8.73 13.16 -6.65
N THR A 47 -9.99 12.84 -6.96
CA THR A 47 -10.85 11.96 -6.16
C THR A 47 -10.66 10.48 -6.45
N LYS A 48 -9.84 10.12 -7.44
CA LYS A 48 -9.64 8.71 -7.82
C LYS A 48 -8.78 7.99 -6.77
N PRO A 49 -9.14 6.74 -6.41
CA PRO A 49 -8.34 5.97 -5.48
C PRO A 49 -6.96 5.64 -6.06
N ARG A 50 -5.93 5.61 -5.21
CA ARG A 50 -4.56 5.25 -5.60
C ARG A 50 -4.54 3.78 -6.01
N LYS A 51 -4.09 3.49 -7.23
CA LYS A 51 -3.96 2.12 -7.74
C LYS A 51 -2.68 1.49 -7.21
N VAL A 52 -2.71 0.22 -6.87
CA VAL A 52 -1.49 -0.57 -6.62
C VAL A 52 -0.90 -0.91 -7.99
N LEU A 53 0.38 -0.55 -8.20
CA LEU A 53 1.06 -0.70 -9.49
C LEU A 53 1.88 -1.99 -9.60
N ILE A 54 2.16 -2.63 -8.47
CA ILE A 54 2.96 -3.84 -8.42
C ILE A 54 2.09 -5.09 -8.30
N SER A 55 2.49 -6.17 -8.98
CA SER A 55 1.88 -7.49 -8.77
C SER A 55 2.36 -8.11 -7.46
N LYS A 56 1.63 -9.12 -6.96
CA LYS A 56 2.03 -9.89 -5.79
C LYS A 56 3.41 -10.53 -5.98
N GLU A 57 3.71 -11.02 -7.19
CA GLU A 57 5.00 -11.64 -7.49
C GLU A 57 6.18 -10.65 -7.34
N TYR A 58 6.02 -9.41 -7.80
CA TYR A 58 7.07 -8.40 -7.67
C TYR A 58 7.35 -8.03 -6.20
N TRP A 59 6.32 -8.02 -5.35
CA TRP A 59 6.49 -7.76 -3.93
C TRP A 59 7.26 -8.86 -3.21
N ASP A 60 6.98 -10.12 -3.55
CA ASP A 60 7.67 -11.27 -2.98
C ASP A 60 9.15 -11.28 -3.42
N MET A 61 9.44 -10.90 -4.68
CA MET A 61 10.83 -10.70 -5.15
C MET A 61 11.60 -9.58 -4.43
N ILE A 62 10.94 -8.47 -4.05
CA ILE A 62 11.58 -7.40 -3.26
C ILE A 62 11.84 -7.87 -1.83
N LYS A 63 10.96 -8.70 -1.26
CA LYS A 63 11.10 -9.22 0.09
C LYS A 63 12.25 -10.21 0.22
N ASP A 64 12.45 -11.07 -0.77
CA ASP A 64 13.47 -12.11 -0.75
C ASP A 64 14.88 -11.56 -1.03
N ASN A 65 15.00 -10.33 -1.54
CA ASN A 65 16.27 -9.63 -1.76
C ASN A 65 16.76 -8.82 -0.53
N LYS A 66 16.29 -9.13 0.68
CA LYS A 66 16.67 -8.41 1.90
C LYS A 66 17.05 -9.31 3.06
#